data_AF-A0A3R7PEG0-F1
#
_entry.id   AF-A0A3R7PEG0-F1
#
_cell.length_a   1.000
_cell.length_b   1.000
_cell.length_c   1.000
_cell.angle_alpha   90.00
_cell.angle_beta   90.00
_cell.angle_gamma   90.00
#
_symmetry.space_group_name_H-M   'P 1'
#
loop_
_entity.id
_entity.type
_entity.pdbx_description
1 polymer ?
#
loop_
_entity_poly.entity_id
_entity_poly.type
_entity_poly.pdbx_seq_one_letter_code
_entity_poly.pdbx_strand_id
1 'polypeptide(L)'
;MAPQETSAGGREEAPPRRLKIKINNRYYTIGSEVSKTMPLIDFLREQVKLPGTKVLCREGGCGVCTVVATAPDPEHEGAYKTFSVNACQLLVYTCAGWSIETVEYLGNRYDGYHTLQKALTGFYGTQCGYCSPGMIMTMYGQLKSSGSLTAAQVEESLDGNLCRCTGYRPILDAFKSLAEDGDQCLKDKLVDIEEANKAKCPKTGNICKGKCESSKEENESSCKNKHKDHNDADPIEEELEFTDGGIQWYRPLTLVGVKNALKKIGSDEKYCIVVGNTGQGVYKEDGPYTTYISTNGVKALYNITIGEPLVLGANVTLSRAIEVFQHVANTYPNYRYLDTIVRHWKLVANVSVRNTGSWAGNLMLKHKHPEFPSDIFLTLLAADAQLTLIDADTNDTTQVDLETFLQTDMSKRLITSVILPPMAQGTEFRTYKITPRTVNAHAYVNACFKIKVDPDDGFKVTETPTILYGGIHPNFIHAKQTESFLMGRSLMEVPAIIKAAKILGKEVKPDAKPQDASPQYRRSLAQSLLYKTIVSILGDKFPLL
;
A
#
# COMPACT_ATOMS: atom_id res chain seq x y z
N MET A 1 28.12 66.42 -28.69
CA MET A 1 26.99 65.69 -28.09
C MET A 1 26.72 64.47 -28.96
N ALA A 2 27.22 63.31 -28.53
CA ALA A 2 26.86 62.01 -29.07
C ALA A 2 26.23 61.23 -27.90
N PRO A 3 25.06 60.60 -28.08
CA PRO A 3 24.38 59.93 -26.99
C PRO A 3 25.07 58.60 -26.65
N GLN A 4 25.26 58.36 -25.35
CA GLN A 4 25.71 57.08 -24.81
C GLN A 4 24.61 56.03 -24.97
N GLU A 5 24.93 54.91 -25.61
CA GLU A 5 24.11 53.70 -25.57
C GLU A 5 24.18 53.08 -24.19
N THR A 6 23.03 53.00 -23.52
CA THR A 6 22.84 52.23 -22.29
C THR A 6 22.70 50.75 -22.66
N SER A 7 23.71 49.95 -22.33
CA SER A 7 23.61 48.49 -22.39
C SER A 7 22.68 48.00 -21.26
N ALA A 8 21.49 47.54 -21.65
CA ALA A 8 20.61 46.80 -20.75
C ALA A 8 21.23 45.42 -20.51
N GLY A 9 21.81 45.22 -19.33
CA GLY A 9 22.22 43.92 -18.84
C GLY A 9 20.99 43.02 -18.65
N GLY A 10 20.68 42.19 -19.64
CA GLY A 10 19.76 41.08 -19.48
C GLY A 10 20.34 40.13 -18.44
N ARG A 11 19.67 39.98 -17.30
CA ARG A 11 19.92 38.86 -16.39
C ARG A 11 19.54 37.59 -17.15
N GLU A 12 20.53 36.76 -17.45
CA GLU A 12 20.31 35.38 -17.87
C GLU A 12 19.49 34.69 -16.77
N GLU A 13 18.21 34.42 -17.03
CA GLU A 13 17.40 33.59 -16.15
C GLU A 13 18.05 32.21 -16.07
N ALA A 14 18.31 31.75 -14.85
CA ALA A 14 18.83 30.39 -14.65
C ALA A 14 17.93 29.39 -15.38
N PRO A 15 18.49 28.37 -16.07
CA PRO A 15 17.69 27.43 -16.83
C PRO A 15 16.62 26.82 -15.92
N PRO A 16 15.37 26.66 -16.41
CA PRO A 16 14.28 26.16 -15.58
C PRO A 16 14.68 24.81 -14.99
N ARG A 17 14.50 24.67 -13.66
CA ARG A 17 14.78 23.41 -12.95
C ARG A 17 14.04 22.27 -13.65
N ARG A 18 14.72 21.13 -13.81
CA ARG A 18 14.19 19.97 -14.52
C ARG A 18 14.38 18.72 -13.69
N LEU A 19 13.35 17.88 -13.68
CA LEU A 19 13.31 16.61 -12.96
C LEU A 19 13.84 15.48 -13.85
N LYS A 20 14.64 14.58 -13.29
CA LYS A 20 15.12 13.39 -14.02
C LYS A 20 14.39 12.14 -13.55
N ILE A 21 14.01 11.29 -14.49
CA ILE A 21 13.47 9.94 -14.25
C ILE A 21 14.14 8.98 -15.23
N LYS A 22 14.46 7.76 -14.79
CA LYS A 22 14.94 6.69 -15.67
C LYS A 22 13.76 5.79 -16.03
N ILE A 23 13.54 5.54 -17.32
CA ILE A 23 12.49 4.65 -17.82
C ILE A 23 13.11 3.67 -18.80
N ASN A 24 13.00 2.37 -18.53
CA ASN A 24 13.58 1.28 -19.33
C ASN A 24 15.03 1.56 -19.77
N ASN A 25 15.92 1.85 -18.80
CA ASN A 25 17.33 2.21 -19.01
C ASN A 25 17.62 3.56 -19.70
N ARG A 26 16.61 4.37 -20.01
CA ARG A 26 16.80 5.68 -20.63
C ARG A 26 16.41 6.80 -19.68
N TYR A 27 17.24 7.83 -19.60
CA TYR A 27 16.93 9.03 -18.81
C TYR A 27 16.00 9.97 -19.58
N TYR A 28 15.00 10.47 -18.87
CA TYR A 28 14.07 11.49 -19.32
C TYR A 28 14.19 12.70 -18.40
N THR A 29 14.31 13.87 -19.00
CA THR A 29 14.39 15.16 -18.31
C THR A 29 13.06 15.87 -18.51
N ILE A 30 12.41 16.23 -17.41
CA ILE A 30 11.04 16.70 -17.36
C ILE A 30 11.04 18.15 -16.89
N GLY A 31 10.52 19.04 -17.72
CA GLY A 31 10.38 20.47 -17.45
C GLY A 31 8.92 20.93 -17.40
N SER A 32 8.70 22.18 -17.80
CA SER A 32 7.38 22.82 -17.81
C SER A 32 6.41 22.17 -18.81
N GLU A 33 6.90 21.49 -19.84
CA GLU A 33 6.08 20.83 -20.85
C GLU A 33 5.21 19.68 -20.30
N VAL A 34 5.51 19.19 -19.09
CA VAL A 34 4.72 18.17 -18.39
C VAL A 34 3.96 18.80 -17.23
N SER A 35 2.64 18.60 -17.23
CA SER A 35 1.78 19.01 -16.11
C SER A 35 2.22 18.37 -14.80
N LYS A 36 2.18 19.14 -13.71
CA LYS A 36 2.63 18.73 -12.37
C LYS A 36 1.69 17.67 -11.78
N THR A 37 0.48 17.60 -12.30
CA THR A 37 -0.55 16.62 -11.96
C THR A 37 -0.66 15.49 -12.98
N MET A 38 0.24 15.42 -13.98
CA MET A 38 0.22 14.32 -14.96
C MET A 38 0.47 12.98 -14.26
N PRO A 39 -0.46 12.02 -14.38
CA PRO A 39 -0.22 10.66 -13.92
C PRO A 39 0.91 10.00 -14.71
N LEU A 40 1.74 9.18 -14.05
CA LEU A 40 2.86 8.46 -14.67
C LEU A 40 2.37 7.60 -15.86
N ILE A 41 1.18 7.02 -15.75
CA ILE A 41 0.60 6.22 -16.85
C ILE A 41 0.39 7.03 -18.13
N ASP A 42 -0.03 8.29 -18.01
CA ASP A 42 -0.28 9.15 -19.17
C ASP A 42 1.07 9.60 -19.75
N PHE A 43 2.06 9.91 -18.90
CA PHE A 43 3.43 10.20 -19.35
C PHE A 43 4.06 9.03 -20.12
N LEU A 44 3.96 7.80 -19.59
CA LEU A 44 4.51 6.60 -20.24
C LEU A 44 3.91 6.39 -21.63
N ARG A 45 2.60 6.63 -21.79
CA ARG A 45 1.88 6.34 -23.04
C ARG A 45 1.97 7.49 -24.04
N GLU A 46 1.85 8.72 -23.57
CA GLU A 46 1.69 9.90 -24.42
C GLU A 46 3.02 10.59 -24.71
N GLN A 47 3.94 10.65 -23.75
CA GLN A 47 5.23 11.32 -23.92
C GLN A 47 6.34 10.31 -24.28
N VAL A 48 6.42 9.22 -23.54
CA VAL A 48 7.47 8.20 -23.72
C VAL A 48 7.13 7.21 -24.84
N LYS A 49 5.85 7.08 -25.20
CA LYS A 49 5.33 6.17 -26.24
C LYS A 49 5.58 4.69 -25.94
N LEU A 50 5.40 4.28 -24.68
CA LEU A 50 5.42 2.89 -24.20
C LEU A 50 3.99 2.42 -23.84
N PRO A 51 3.21 1.91 -24.83
CA PRO A 51 1.79 1.61 -24.65
C PRO A 51 1.50 0.23 -24.04
N GLY A 52 2.53 -0.55 -23.70
CA GLY A 52 2.44 -1.87 -23.08
C GLY A 52 1.74 -1.81 -21.73
N THR A 53 2.08 -0.82 -20.91
CA THR A 53 1.34 -0.48 -19.69
C THR A 53 -0.04 0.09 -20.04
N LYS A 54 -1.11 -0.49 -19.47
CA LYS A 54 -2.49 -0.19 -19.87
C LYS A 54 -3.18 0.76 -18.90
N VAL A 55 -4.28 1.37 -19.34
CA VAL A 55 -5.15 2.22 -18.52
C VAL A 55 -6.56 1.66 -18.54
N LEU A 56 -7.24 1.64 -17.40
CA LEU A 56 -8.65 1.23 -17.32
C LEU A 56 -9.39 1.98 -16.20
N CYS A 57 -9.19 1.57 -14.94
CA CYS A 57 -9.99 2.08 -13.81
C CYS A 57 -9.57 3.46 -13.28
N ARG A 58 -8.28 3.83 -13.43
CA ARG A 58 -7.67 5.06 -12.87
C ARG A 58 -7.82 5.24 -11.34
N GLU A 59 -8.00 4.14 -10.61
CA GLU A 59 -8.23 4.14 -9.15
C GLU A 59 -7.38 3.10 -8.41
N GLY A 60 -6.36 2.54 -9.05
CA GLY A 60 -5.48 1.53 -8.45
C GLY A 60 -6.12 0.15 -8.21
N GLY A 61 -7.38 -0.06 -8.59
CA GLY A 61 -8.12 -1.30 -8.30
C GLY A 61 -7.95 -2.47 -9.28
N CYS A 62 -7.49 -2.23 -10.52
CA CYS A 62 -7.46 -3.28 -11.57
C CYS A 62 -6.07 -3.83 -11.92
N GLY A 63 -4.99 -3.14 -11.54
CA GLY A 63 -3.60 -3.58 -11.74
C GLY A 63 -3.08 -3.62 -13.19
N VAL A 64 -3.87 -3.24 -14.21
CA VAL A 64 -3.40 -3.26 -15.61
C VAL A 64 -2.32 -2.21 -15.92
N CYS A 65 -2.19 -1.22 -15.03
CA CYS A 65 -1.20 -0.14 -15.09
C CYS A 65 0.03 -0.39 -14.21
N THR A 66 0.22 -1.62 -13.72
CA THR A 66 1.35 -1.93 -12.83
C THR A 66 2.68 -1.80 -13.57
N VAL A 67 3.62 -1.09 -12.95
CA VAL A 67 5.03 -0.98 -13.34
C VAL A 67 5.90 -1.27 -12.13
N VAL A 68 7.20 -1.50 -12.34
CA VAL A 68 8.15 -1.70 -11.25
C VAL A 68 8.97 -0.44 -11.06
N ALA A 69 8.99 0.08 -9.85
CA ALA A 69 9.76 1.25 -9.46
C ALA A 69 10.94 0.82 -8.59
N THR A 70 12.10 1.43 -8.82
CA THR A 70 13.24 1.42 -7.91
C THR A 70 13.52 2.85 -7.48
N ALA A 71 13.51 3.10 -6.17
CA ALA A 71 13.64 4.43 -5.58
C ALA A 71 14.58 4.38 -4.36
N PRO A 72 15.19 5.51 -3.97
CA PRO A 72 16.01 5.57 -2.76
C PRO A 72 15.25 5.04 -1.54
N ASP A 73 15.91 4.20 -0.74
CA ASP A 73 15.36 3.70 0.51
C ASP A 73 15.52 4.78 1.59
N PRO A 74 14.42 5.31 2.15
CA PRO A 74 14.51 6.33 3.18
C PRO A 74 14.97 5.79 4.54
N GLU A 75 14.91 4.48 4.78
CA GLU A 75 15.35 3.84 6.04
C GLU A 75 16.85 3.50 6.02
N HIS A 76 17.42 3.20 4.85
CA HIS A 76 18.81 2.75 4.71
C HIS A 76 19.57 3.66 3.75
N GLU A 77 20.47 4.47 4.30
CA GLU A 77 21.26 5.43 3.52
C GLU A 77 22.10 4.74 2.42
N GLY A 78 22.00 5.26 1.20
CA GLY A 78 22.67 4.72 0.02
C GLY A 78 22.03 3.47 -0.57
N ALA A 79 20.98 2.92 0.05
CA ALA A 79 20.25 1.78 -0.49
C ALA A 79 19.06 2.20 -1.37
N TYR A 80 18.55 1.25 -2.15
CA TYR A 80 17.38 1.42 -3.00
C TYR A 80 16.38 0.30 -2.72
N LYS A 81 15.10 0.63 -2.84
CA LYS A 81 14.01 -0.33 -2.72
C LYS A 81 13.32 -0.49 -4.07
N THR A 82 13.10 -1.73 -4.47
CA THR A 82 12.30 -2.09 -5.64
C THR A 82 10.93 -2.60 -5.22
N PHE A 83 9.88 -2.08 -5.85
CA PHE A 83 8.49 -2.45 -5.57
C PHE A 83 7.57 -2.18 -6.76
N SER A 84 6.46 -2.92 -6.86
CA SER A 84 5.41 -2.70 -7.85
C SER A 84 4.50 -1.54 -7.44
N VAL A 85 4.12 -0.70 -8.41
CA VAL A 85 3.24 0.46 -8.22
C VAL A 85 2.19 0.55 -9.32
N ASN A 86 1.03 1.16 -9.01
CA ASN A 86 0.05 1.50 -10.03
C ASN A 86 0.39 2.86 -10.66
N ALA A 87 0.84 2.85 -11.92
CA ALA A 87 1.24 4.07 -12.62
C ALA A 87 0.09 5.10 -12.78
N CYS A 88 -1.17 4.67 -12.64
CA CYS A 88 -2.32 5.58 -12.69
C CYS A 88 -2.56 6.36 -11.39
N GLN A 89 -1.88 6.03 -10.30
CA GLN A 89 -2.00 6.75 -9.03
C GLN A 89 -0.77 7.61 -8.74
N LEU A 90 0.37 7.30 -9.36
CA LEU A 90 1.60 8.03 -9.16
C LEU A 90 1.68 9.25 -10.07
N LEU A 91 2.08 10.40 -9.53
CA LEU A 91 2.35 11.61 -10.32
C LEU A 91 3.79 11.57 -10.83
N VAL A 92 4.03 12.06 -12.04
CA VAL A 92 5.36 12.09 -12.66
C VAL A 92 6.38 12.82 -11.77
N TYR A 93 5.98 13.93 -11.17
CA TYR A 93 6.85 14.74 -10.30
C TYR A 93 7.20 14.05 -8.98
N THR A 94 6.41 13.05 -8.54
CA THR A 94 6.76 12.20 -7.39
C THR A 94 7.88 11.21 -7.73
N CYS A 95 8.06 10.88 -9.02
CA CYS A 95 9.06 9.92 -9.50
C CYS A 95 10.45 10.54 -9.69
N ALA A 96 10.71 11.68 -9.05
CA ALA A 96 11.97 12.40 -9.11
C ALA A 96 13.13 11.46 -8.68
N GLY A 97 14.05 11.17 -9.60
CA GLY A 97 15.19 10.30 -9.33
C GLY A 97 14.85 8.81 -9.31
N TRP A 98 13.63 8.40 -9.68
CA TRP A 98 13.23 6.99 -9.70
C TRP A 98 13.65 6.30 -11.01
N SER A 99 13.81 4.98 -10.94
CA SER A 99 13.89 4.09 -12.10
C SER A 99 12.57 3.35 -12.27
N ILE A 100 11.96 3.45 -13.45
CA ILE A 100 10.71 2.80 -13.82
C ILE A 100 10.97 1.77 -14.90
N GLU A 101 10.54 0.54 -14.65
CA GLU A 101 10.58 -0.56 -15.59
C GLU A 101 9.15 -0.92 -15.99
N THR A 102 8.88 -0.94 -17.30
CA THR A 102 7.59 -1.34 -17.87
C THR A 102 7.67 -2.75 -18.47
N VAL A 103 6.55 -3.27 -18.98
CA VAL A 103 6.54 -4.60 -19.61
C VAL A 103 7.49 -4.71 -20.81
N GLU A 104 7.73 -3.61 -21.51
CA GLU A 104 8.66 -3.52 -22.63
C GLU A 104 10.12 -3.66 -22.21
N TYR A 105 10.47 -3.37 -20.95
CA TYR A 105 11.82 -3.58 -20.40
C TYR A 105 12.20 -5.06 -20.39
N LEU A 106 11.23 -5.93 -20.11
CA LEU A 106 11.47 -7.36 -19.90
C LEU A 106 11.83 -8.10 -21.18
N GLY A 107 11.36 -7.62 -22.33
CA GLY A 107 11.55 -8.30 -23.59
C GLY A 107 10.40 -8.11 -24.56
N ASN A 108 10.65 -8.48 -25.82
CA ASN A 108 9.73 -8.33 -26.93
C ASN A 108 10.06 -9.34 -28.05
N ARG A 109 9.34 -9.28 -29.18
CA ARG A 109 9.52 -10.21 -30.31
C ARG A 109 10.88 -10.11 -31.02
N TYR A 110 11.62 -9.03 -30.81
CA TYR A 110 12.92 -8.78 -31.44
C TYR A 110 14.07 -9.21 -30.52
N ASP A 111 13.97 -8.91 -29.22
CA ASP A 111 15.03 -9.17 -28.24
C ASP A 111 14.86 -10.50 -27.48
N GLY A 112 13.70 -11.14 -27.63
CA GLY A 112 13.29 -12.32 -26.88
C GLY A 112 12.38 -11.97 -25.70
N TYR A 113 11.58 -12.94 -25.27
CA TYR A 113 10.62 -12.78 -24.17
C TYR A 113 11.20 -13.27 -22.84
N HIS A 114 10.93 -12.53 -21.77
CA HIS A 114 11.26 -12.91 -20.40
C HIS A 114 10.52 -14.19 -19.97
N THR A 115 11.09 -14.94 -19.03
CA THR A 115 10.50 -16.20 -18.52
C THR A 115 9.07 -16.02 -18.03
N LEU A 116 8.75 -14.90 -17.35
CA LEU A 116 7.38 -14.57 -16.94
C LEU A 116 6.42 -14.39 -18.12
N GLN A 117 6.88 -13.76 -19.21
CA GLN A 117 6.07 -13.58 -20.42
C GLN A 117 5.83 -14.93 -21.10
N LYS A 118 6.88 -15.77 -21.23
CA LYS A 118 6.80 -17.13 -21.78
C LYS A 118 5.91 -18.06 -20.96
N ALA A 119 6.02 -18.00 -19.63
CA ALA A 119 5.20 -18.83 -18.74
C ALA A 119 3.72 -18.48 -18.89
N LEU A 120 3.38 -17.18 -18.87
CA LEU A 120 1.99 -16.76 -18.98
C LEU A 120 1.35 -17.19 -20.30
N THR A 121 2.09 -17.14 -21.42
CA THR A 121 1.58 -17.62 -22.72
C THR A 121 1.55 -19.14 -22.79
N GLY A 122 2.59 -19.83 -22.30
CA GLY A 122 2.70 -21.29 -22.33
C GLY A 122 1.60 -22.01 -21.56
N PHE A 123 1.07 -21.40 -20.49
CA PHE A 123 -0.07 -21.92 -19.73
C PHE A 123 -1.43 -21.42 -20.20
N TYR A 124 -1.53 -20.74 -21.35
CA TYR A 124 -2.77 -20.12 -21.81
C TYR A 124 -3.35 -19.10 -20.79
N GLY A 125 -2.47 -18.47 -20.00
CA GLY A 125 -2.80 -17.44 -19.02
C GLY A 125 -3.18 -16.10 -19.65
N THR A 126 -3.38 -16.05 -20.96
CA THR A 126 -3.80 -14.86 -21.70
C THR A 126 -4.90 -15.19 -22.71
N GLN A 127 -5.91 -14.33 -22.80
CA GLN A 127 -6.98 -14.39 -23.80
C GLN A 127 -7.07 -13.05 -24.54
N CYS A 128 -7.74 -12.05 -23.97
CA CYS A 128 -7.79 -10.70 -24.56
C CYS A 128 -6.46 -9.92 -24.44
N GLY A 129 -5.56 -10.39 -23.57
CA GLY A 129 -4.23 -9.80 -23.35
C GLY A 129 -4.18 -8.48 -22.56
N TYR A 130 -5.31 -7.82 -22.29
CA TYR A 130 -5.29 -6.46 -21.70
C TYR A 130 -4.71 -6.40 -20.29
N CYS A 131 -4.98 -7.41 -19.45
CA CYS A 131 -4.44 -7.47 -18.08
C CYS A 131 -3.05 -8.11 -17.99
N SER A 132 -2.58 -8.80 -19.05
CA SER A 132 -1.34 -9.59 -19.02
C SER A 132 -0.11 -8.76 -18.64
N PRO A 133 0.11 -7.54 -19.17
CA PRO A 133 1.24 -6.70 -18.75
C PRO A 133 1.27 -6.45 -17.24
N GLY A 134 0.14 -6.08 -16.65
CA GLY A 134 0.04 -5.83 -15.22
C GLY A 134 0.36 -7.06 -14.37
N MET A 135 -0.15 -8.22 -14.76
CA MET A 135 0.13 -9.50 -14.10
C MET A 135 1.63 -9.83 -14.10
N ILE A 136 2.27 -9.67 -15.26
CA ILE A 136 3.71 -9.91 -15.44
C ILE A 136 4.53 -8.94 -14.59
N MET A 137 4.20 -7.65 -14.62
CA MET A 137 4.95 -6.63 -13.87
C MET A 137 4.77 -6.75 -12.36
N THR A 138 3.62 -7.23 -11.88
CA THR A 138 3.44 -7.57 -10.47
C THR A 138 4.41 -8.69 -10.07
N MET A 139 4.44 -9.81 -10.80
CA MET A 139 5.34 -10.93 -10.48
C MET A 139 6.82 -10.55 -10.61
N TYR A 140 7.15 -9.79 -11.65
CA TYR A 140 8.51 -9.31 -11.86
C TYR A 140 8.99 -8.41 -10.71
N GLY A 141 8.14 -7.49 -10.23
CA GLY A 141 8.50 -6.63 -9.10
C GLY A 141 8.70 -7.39 -7.80
N GLN A 142 7.88 -8.41 -7.56
CA GLN A 142 8.02 -9.29 -6.41
C GLN A 142 9.34 -10.09 -6.48
N LEU A 143 9.61 -10.76 -7.61
CA LEU A 143 10.85 -11.50 -7.82
C LEU A 143 12.10 -10.63 -7.72
N LYS A 144 12.05 -9.39 -8.25
CA LYS A 144 13.18 -8.46 -8.16
C LYS A 144 13.42 -7.98 -6.72
N SER A 145 12.37 -7.92 -5.90
CA SER A 145 12.44 -7.47 -4.51
C SER A 145 12.88 -8.59 -3.55
N SER A 146 12.35 -9.81 -3.69
CA SER A 146 12.60 -10.94 -2.78
C SER A 146 13.59 -11.99 -3.30
N GLY A 147 13.95 -11.96 -4.59
CA GLY A 147 14.80 -12.94 -5.27
C GLY A 147 14.08 -14.24 -5.68
N SER A 148 13.15 -14.73 -4.87
CA SER A 148 12.31 -15.90 -5.15
C SER A 148 10.92 -15.74 -4.53
N LEU A 149 9.97 -16.59 -4.94
CA LEU A 149 8.59 -16.57 -4.44
C LEU A 149 8.10 -18.00 -4.16
N THR A 150 7.34 -18.14 -3.08
CA THR A 150 6.49 -19.32 -2.83
C THR A 150 5.18 -19.23 -3.63
N ALA A 151 4.52 -20.37 -3.82
CA ALA A 151 3.22 -20.47 -4.47
C ALA A 151 2.14 -19.67 -3.72
N ALA A 152 2.24 -19.57 -2.39
CA ALA A 152 1.37 -18.73 -1.57
C ALA A 152 1.61 -17.24 -1.83
N GLN A 153 2.88 -16.80 -1.88
CA GLN A 153 3.23 -15.42 -2.21
C GLN A 153 2.79 -15.01 -3.63
N VAL A 154 2.83 -15.94 -4.59
CA VAL A 154 2.27 -15.71 -5.94
C VAL A 154 0.79 -15.36 -5.88
N GLU A 155 -0.01 -16.08 -5.09
CA GLU A 155 -1.44 -15.79 -4.93
C GLU A 155 -1.67 -14.46 -4.22
N GLU A 156 -0.98 -14.22 -3.10
CA GLU A 156 -1.11 -13.00 -2.31
C GLU A 156 -0.74 -11.74 -3.12
N SER A 157 0.25 -11.87 -4.01
CA SER A 157 0.76 -10.75 -4.81
C SER A 157 -0.20 -10.28 -5.90
N LEU A 158 -1.12 -11.14 -6.37
CA LEU A 158 -2.07 -10.81 -7.44
C LEU A 158 -3.39 -10.22 -6.93
N ASP A 159 -3.48 -9.85 -5.64
CA ASP A 159 -4.67 -9.27 -5.01
C ASP A 159 -5.17 -7.95 -5.66
N GLY A 160 -4.31 -7.29 -6.44
CA GLY A 160 -4.58 -6.05 -7.17
C GLY A 160 -4.77 -6.19 -8.67
N ASN A 161 -4.65 -7.39 -9.24
CA ASN A 161 -4.71 -7.60 -10.68
C ASN A 161 -6.01 -8.31 -11.09
N LEU A 162 -6.86 -7.62 -11.87
CA LEU A 162 -8.14 -8.18 -12.29
C LEU A 162 -8.06 -8.75 -13.72
N CYS A 163 -8.61 -9.95 -13.91
CA CYS A 163 -8.83 -10.56 -15.20
C CYS A 163 -10.29 -10.96 -15.36
N ARG A 164 -10.90 -10.58 -16.50
CA ARG A 164 -12.29 -10.92 -16.81
C ARG A 164 -12.46 -12.16 -17.68
N CYS A 165 -11.38 -12.65 -18.30
CA CYS A 165 -11.44 -13.65 -19.36
C CYS A 165 -11.00 -15.05 -18.89
N THR A 166 -9.87 -15.15 -18.18
CA THR A 166 -9.20 -16.44 -17.94
C THR A 166 -9.73 -17.25 -16.76
N GLY A 167 -10.50 -16.64 -15.86
CA GLY A 167 -10.86 -17.25 -14.59
C GLY A 167 -9.67 -17.49 -13.64
N TYR A 168 -8.54 -16.81 -13.86
CA TYR A 168 -7.30 -16.82 -13.05
C TYR A 168 -6.52 -18.14 -13.00
N ARG A 169 -7.17 -19.31 -13.08
CA ARG A 169 -6.50 -20.61 -12.97
C ARG A 169 -5.23 -20.74 -13.84
N PRO A 170 -5.26 -20.49 -15.16
CA PRO A 170 -4.05 -20.60 -15.98
C PRO A 170 -2.99 -19.54 -15.67
N ILE A 171 -3.38 -18.38 -15.12
CA ILE A 171 -2.43 -17.34 -14.68
C ILE A 171 -1.67 -17.81 -13.43
N LEU A 172 -2.41 -18.36 -12.46
CA LEU A 172 -1.81 -18.90 -11.24
C LEU A 172 -0.93 -20.10 -11.53
N ASP A 173 -1.36 -21.02 -12.39
CA ASP A 173 -0.55 -22.16 -12.82
C ASP A 173 0.76 -21.70 -13.48
N ALA A 174 0.68 -20.66 -14.33
CA ALA A 174 1.85 -20.08 -14.97
C ALA A 174 2.89 -19.57 -13.97
N PHE A 175 2.48 -18.76 -12.99
CA PHE A 175 3.45 -18.16 -12.07
C PHE A 175 3.86 -19.10 -10.94
N LYS A 176 2.97 -19.99 -10.48
CA LYS A 176 3.34 -21.04 -9.52
C LYS A 176 4.32 -22.06 -10.10
N SER A 177 4.33 -22.27 -11.40
CA SER A 177 5.38 -23.09 -12.04
C SER A 177 6.78 -22.47 -11.90
N LEU A 178 6.88 -21.18 -11.61
CA LEU A 178 8.13 -20.46 -11.37
C LEU A 178 8.44 -20.26 -9.88
N ALA A 179 7.54 -20.71 -8.99
CA ALA A 179 7.72 -20.61 -7.55
C ALA A 179 8.69 -21.68 -7.03
N GLU A 180 9.40 -21.38 -5.94
CA GLU A 180 10.38 -22.27 -5.34
C GLU A 180 9.75 -23.61 -4.91
N ASP A 181 8.61 -23.54 -4.23
CA ASP A 181 7.78 -24.66 -3.74
C ASP A 181 6.65 -25.01 -4.73
N GLY A 182 6.74 -24.52 -5.98
CA GLY A 182 5.77 -24.83 -7.03
C GLY A 182 5.70 -26.33 -7.33
N ASP A 183 4.47 -26.81 -7.55
CA ASP A 183 4.19 -28.22 -7.90
C ASP A 183 5.00 -28.66 -9.14
N GLN A 184 5.67 -29.81 -9.02
CA GLN A 184 6.51 -30.35 -10.08
C GLN A 184 5.71 -30.60 -11.37
N CYS A 185 4.44 -31.00 -11.29
CA CYS A 185 3.61 -31.21 -12.48
C CYS A 185 3.33 -29.91 -13.26
N LEU A 186 3.42 -28.76 -12.61
CA LEU A 186 3.35 -27.45 -13.27
C LEU A 186 4.71 -27.11 -13.89
N LYS A 187 5.80 -27.32 -13.16
CA LYS A 187 7.17 -27.11 -13.65
C LYS A 187 7.44 -27.90 -14.94
N ASP A 188 7.00 -29.16 -14.98
CA ASP A 188 7.18 -30.06 -16.12
C ASP A 188 6.38 -29.66 -17.38
N LYS A 189 5.41 -28.74 -17.28
CA LYS A 189 4.64 -28.25 -18.45
C LYS A 189 5.37 -27.16 -19.23
N LEU A 190 6.36 -26.49 -18.63
CA LEU A 190 7.16 -25.44 -19.27
C LEU A 190 8.46 -25.95 -19.91
N VAL A 191 8.49 -27.20 -20.37
CA VAL A 191 9.66 -27.70 -21.11
C VAL A 191 9.75 -26.93 -22.42
N ASP A 192 10.80 -26.13 -22.58
CA ASP A 192 11.11 -25.45 -23.85
C ASP A 192 11.29 -26.51 -24.94
N ILE A 193 10.82 -26.26 -26.16
CA ILE A 193 10.99 -27.18 -27.30
C ILE A 193 12.47 -27.46 -27.56
N GLU A 194 13.34 -26.49 -27.25
CA GLU A 194 14.79 -26.65 -27.34
C GLU A 194 15.36 -27.50 -26.20
N GLU A 195 14.69 -27.56 -25.03
CA GLU A 195 15.04 -28.45 -23.92
C GLU A 195 14.50 -29.87 -24.11
N ALA A 196 13.34 -30.00 -24.75
CA ALA A 196 12.79 -31.29 -25.21
C ALA A 196 13.76 -32.00 -26.18
N ASN A 197 14.56 -31.23 -26.93
CA ASN A 197 15.61 -31.74 -27.81
C ASN A 197 16.98 -31.88 -27.13
N LYS A 198 17.34 -31.08 -26.11
CA LYS A 198 18.55 -31.32 -25.28
C LYS A 198 18.47 -32.64 -24.52
N ALA A 199 17.26 -33.06 -24.17
CA ALA A 199 17.04 -34.39 -23.64
C ALA A 199 17.40 -35.46 -24.67
N LYS A 200 17.43 -35.23 -25.99
CA LYS A 200 17.74 -36.25 -26.99
C LYS A 200 19.18 -36.13 -27.52
N CYS A 201 19.92 -37.23 -27.45
CA CYS A 201 21.29 -37.31 -27.97
C CYS A 201 21.28 -37.15 -29.51
N PRO A 202 22.03 -36.19 -30.09
CA PRO A 202 22.06 -35.98 -31.54
C PRO A 202 22.57 -37.20 -32.33
N LYS A 203 23.38 -38.06 -31.70
CA LYS A 203 23.89 -39.29 -32.31
C LYS A 203 22.90 -40.46 -32.29
N THR A 204 21.97 -40.50 -31.33
CA THR A 204 21.16 -41.71 -31.08
C THR A 204 19.65 -41.46 -31.03
N GLY A 205 19.19 -40.21 -30.96
CA GLY A 205 17.78 -39.86 -30.83
C GLY A 205 17.12 -40.20 -29.48
N ASN A 206 17.85 -40.86 -28.57
CA ASN A 206 17.39 -41.30 -27.25
C ASN A 206 17.72 -40.30 -26.15
N ILE A 207 17.08 -40.45 -24.97
CA ILE A 207 17.30 -39.54 -23.84
C ILE A 207 18.77 -39.57 -23.36
N CYS A 208 19.44 -38.41 -23.35
CA CYS A 208 20.85 -38.24 -23.06
C CYS A 208 21.15 -38.47 -21.57
N LYS A 209 22.04 -39.44 -21.28
CA LYS A 209 22.48 -39.79 -19.91
C LYS A 209 23.80 -39.10 -19.50
N GLY A 210 24.27 -38.12 -20.28
CA GLY A 210 25.40 -37.24 -19.89
C GLY A 210 26.79 -37.88 -19.76
N LYS A 211 27.05 -39.06 -20.35
CA LYS A 211 28.34 -39.77 -20.21
C LYS A 211 29.37 -39.52 -21.33
N CYS A 212 29.13 -38.57 -22.22
CA CYS A 212 30.08 -38.27 -23.29
C CYS A 212 31.12 -37.28 -22.74
N GLU A 213 32.41 -37.64 -22.82
CA GLU A 213 33.50 -36.71 -22.55
C GLU A 213 33.50 -35.64 -23.65
N SER A 214 32.81 -34.53 -23.41
CA SER A 214 32.91 -33.34 -24.24
C SER A 214 34.14 -32.55 -23.83
N SER A 215 35.04 -32.33 -24.79
CA SER A 215 36.04 -31.26 -24.76
C SER A 215 35.44 -29.99 -24.15
N LYS A 216 36.14 -29.45 -23.16
CA LYS A 216 35.81 -28.21 -22.44
C LYS A 216 35.74 -27.03 -23.42
N GLU A 217 34.57 -26.75 -23.96
CA GLU A 217 34.18 -25.41 -24.36
C GLU A 217 32.86 -25.10 -23.68
N GLU A 218 32.93 -24.13 -22.78
CA GLU A 218 31.91 -23.73 -21.83
C GLU A 218 30.67 -23.20 -22.56
N ASN A 219 29.51 -23.75 -22.20
CA ASN A 219 28.27 -23.00 -22.22
C ASN A 219 27.60 -23.22 -20.86
N GLU A 220 28.23 -22.63 -19.84
CA GLU A 220 27.55 -22.33 -18.60
C GLU A 220 26.25 -21.59 -18.93
N SER A 221 25.19 -21.97 -18.22
CA SER A 221 23.89 -21.31 -18.17
C SER A 221 23.98 -19.79 -18.38
N SER A 222 23.52 -19.31 -19.53
CA SER A 222 23.36 -17.88 -19.84
C SER A 222 22.23 -17.19 -19.04
N CYS A 223 21.84 -17.74 -17.87
CA CYS A 223 20.98 -17.07 -16.90
C CYS A 223 21.78 -16.25 -15.87
N LYS A 224 23.07 -16.04 -16.11
CA LYS A 224 23.81 -14.90 -15.53
C LYS A 224 23.97 -13.82 -16.60
N ASN A 225 22.85 -13.28 -17.09
CA ASN A 225 22.93 -11.96 -17.68
C ASN A 225 23.39 -11.03 -16.56
N LYS A 226 24.67 -10.68 -16.63
CA LYS A 226 25.29 -9.54 -15.98
C LYS A 226 24.56 -8.27 -16.44
N HIS A 227 23.35 -8.05 -15.97
CA HIS A 227 22.94 -6.70 -15.65
C HIS A 227 23.81 -6.33 -14.47
N LYS A 228 24.96 -5.70 -14.76
CA LYS A 228 25.72 -5.01 -13.73
C LYS A 228 24.73 -4.17 -12.95
N ASP A 229 24.76 -4.27 -11.63
CA ASP A 229 24.11 -3.36 -10.70
C ASP A 229 24.60 -1.94 -11.01
N HIS A 230 24.00 -1.32 -12.01
CA HIS A 230 24.08 0.09 -12.22
C HIS A 230 23.13 0.66 -11.18
N ASN A 231 23.63 1.46 -10.25
CA ASN A 231 22.79 2.32 -9.39
C ASN A 231 21.67 2.91 -10.26
N ASP A 232 20.46 2.35 -10.13
CA ASP A 232 19.43 2.50 -11.15
C ASP A 232 18.66 3.80 -11.01
N ALA A 233 18.67 4.39 -9.81
CA ALA A 233 18.04 5.65 -9.49
C ALA A 233 19.13 6.67 -9.11
N ASP A 234 18.99 7.90 -9.60
CA ASP A 234 19.87 9.02 -9.22
C ASP A 234 19.19 9.79 -8.08
N PRO A 235 19.72 9.73 -6.84
CA PRO A 235 19.08 10.39 -5.72
C PRO A 235 19.11 11.90 -5.93
N ILE A 236 17.96 12.53 -5.76
CA ILE A 236 17.87 13.99 -5.79
C ILE A 236 18.03 14.51 -4.37
N GLU A 237 19.23 15.00 -4.07
CA GLU A 237 19.63 15.55 -2.77
C GLU A 237 19.32 17.04 -2.60
N GLU A 238 18.62 17.64 -3.57
CA GLU A 238 18.17 19.02 -3.52
C GLU A 238 16.65 19.16 -3.30
N GLU A 239 16.25 20.25 -2.64
CA GLU A 239 14.85 20.65 -2.56
C GLU A 239 14.39 21.19 -3.92
N LEU A 240 13.26 20.67 -4.39
CA LEU A 240 12.69 21.09 -5.68
C LEU A 240 11.46 21.97 -5.47
N GLU A 241 11.36 23.02 -6.27
CA GLU A 241 10.22 23.93 -6.34
C GLU A 241 9.95 24.19 -7.82
N PHE A 242 8.71 23.95 -8.24
CA PHE A 242 8.25 24.18 -9.60
C PHE A 242 6.95 24.96 -9.58
N THR A 243 6.89 26.01 -10.40
CA THR A 243 5.71 26.86 -10.60
C THR A 243 5.35 26.87 -12.06
N ASP A 244 4.13 26.44 -12.40
CA ASP A 244 3.65 26.52 -13.78
C ASP A 244 2.13 26.36 -13.87
N GLY A 245 1.49 27.08 -14.79
CA GLY A 245 0.05 26.99 -15.03
C GLY A 245 -0.82 27.24 -13.80
N GLY A 246 -0.34 28.04 -12.84
CA GLY A 246 -1.01 28.29 -11.54
C GLY A 246 -0.91 27.15 -10.52
N ILE A 247 -0.15 26.09 -10.81
CA ILE A 247 0.11 24.97 -9.90
C ILE A 247 1.53 25.07 -9.35
N GLN A 248 1.64 24.93 -8.03
CA GLN A 248 2.89 24.87 -7.29
C GLN A 248 3.21 23.43 -6.88
N TRP A 249 4.45 23.01 -7.08
CA TRP A 249 4.96 21.72 -6.61
C TRP A 249 6.23 21.91 -5.78
N TYR A 250 6.19 21.42 -4.54
CA TYR A 250 7.32 21.41 -3.62
C TYR A 250 7.76 19.98 -3.32
N ARG A 251 9.07 19.74 -3.30
CA ARG A 251 9.70 18.51 -2.77
C ARG A 251 10.75 18.91 -1.73
N PRO A 252 10.35 19.16 -0.48
CA PRO A 252 11.28 19.40 0.61
C PRO A 252 12.03 18.12 1.01
N LEU A 253 13.19 18.31 1.64
CA LEU A 253 14.00 17.21 2.20
C LEU A 253 13.99 17.19 3.73
N THR A 254 13.45 18.24 4.35
CA THR A 254 13.40 18.39 5.80
C THR A 254 12.00 18.79 6.26
N LEU A 255 11.70 18.55 7.55
CA LEU A 255 10.48 19.06 8.18
C LEU A 255 10.40 20.59 8.13
N VAL A 256 11.54 21.28 8.21
CA VAL A 256 11.61 22.74 8.07
C VAL A 256 11.18 23.16 6.67
N GLY A 257 11.67 22.47 5.63
CA GLY A 257 11.25 22.70 4.24
C GLY A 257 9.74 22.50 4.03
N VAL A 258 9.15 21.45 4.63
CA VAL A 258 7.69 21.23 4.59
C VAL A 258 6.94 22.40 5.22
N LYS A 259 7.35 22.84 6.41
CA LYS A 259 6.72 23.98 7.10
C LYS A 259 6.85 25.28 6.29
N ASN A 260 8.01 25.53 5.71
CA ASN A 260 8.21 26.70 4.85
C ASN A 260 7.28 26.68 3.63
N ALA A 261 7.09 25.51 3.00
CA ALA A 261 6.14 25.35 1.91
C ALA A 261 4.69 25.60 2.37
N LEU A 262 4.29 25.08 3.53
CA LEU A 262 2.95 25.31 4.10
C LEU A 262 2.68 26.78 4.44
N LYS A 263 3.69 27.52 4.93
CA LYS A 263 3.58 28.96 5.24
C LYS A 263 3.33 29.82 4.01
N LYS A 264 3.82 29.41 2.84
CA LYS A 264 3.62 30.11 1.57
C LYS A 264 2.17 30.05 1.07
N ILE A 265 1.35 29.14 1.61
CA ILE A 265 -0.02 28.89 1.15
C ILE A 265 -0.97 29.90 1.78
N GLY A 266 -1.79 30.57 0.96
CA GLY A 266 -2.84 31.48 1.42
C GLY A 266 -3.93 30.75 2.23
N SER A 267 -4.70 31.49 3.04
CA SER A 267 -5.76 30.90 3.88
C SER A 267 -6.86 30.17 3.09
N ASP A 268 -7.16 30.64 1.88
CA ASP A 268 -8.22 30.11 1.03
C ASP A 268 -7.72 29.13 -0.05
N GLU A 269 -6.43 28.84 -0.09
CA GLU A 269 -5.83 27.97 -1.09
C GLU A 269 -5.92 26.49 -0.71
N LYS A 270 -6.45 25.67 -1.62
CA LYS A 270 -6.47 24.21 -1.46
C LYS A 270 -5.11 23.62 -1.83
N TYR A 271 -4.53 22.85 -0.93
CA TYR A 271 -3.28 22.15 -1.14
C TYR A 271 -3.38 20.66 -0.83
N CYS A 272 -2.41 19.90 -1.36
CA CYS A 272 -2.31 18.46 -1.16
C CYS A 272 -0.90 18.10 -0.69
N ILE A 273 -0.81 17.38 0.43
CA ILE A 273 0.43 16.72 0.85
C ILE A 273 0.47 15.35 0.20
N VAL A 274 1.51 15.09 -0.60
CA VAL A 274 1.61 13.90 -1.45
C VAL A 274 2.68 12.96 -0.91
N VAL A 275 2.28 11.71 -0.66
CA VAL A 275 3.19 10.57 -0.46
C VAL A 275 3.02 9.60 -1.63
N GLY A 276 2.03 8.71 -1.55
CA GLY A 276 1.69 7.74 -2.60
C GLY A 276 0.55 8.15 -3.53
N ASN A 277 -0.16 9.27 -3.23
CA ASN A 277 -1.30 9.79 -3.99
C ASN A 277 -2.46 8.80 -4.22
N THR A 278 -2.54 7.72 -3.42
CA THR A 278 -3.55 6.66 -3.58
C THR A 278 -4.96 7.08 -3.15
N GLY A 279 -5.11 8.17 -2.40
CA GLY A 279 -6.41 8.72 -2.01
C GLY A 279 -7.22 9.23 -3.20
N GLN A 280 -6.56 9.67 -4.27
CA GLN A 280 -7.19 10.13 -5.52
C GLN A 280 -8.02 9.01 -6.19
N GLY A 281 -7.63 7.75 -6.00
CA GLY A 281 -8.41 6.61 -6.50
C GLY A 281 -9.72 6.40 -5.76
N VAL A 282 -9.81 6.85 -4.51
CA VAL A 282 -11.02 6.77 -3.69
C VAL A 282 -11.93 7.98 -3.92
N TYR A 283 -11.36 9.18 -3.83
CA TYR A 283 -12.06 10.45 -4.00
C TYR A 283 -11.46 11.23 -5.17
N LYS A 284 -12.02 11.03 -6.38
CA LYS A 284 -11.49 11.58 -7.63
C LYS A 284 -11.67 13.10 -7.75
N GLU A 285 -12.67 13.64 -7.07
CA GLU A 285 -13.09 15.05 -7.15
C GLU A 285 -12.52 15.92 -6.02
N ASP A 286 -11.51 15.43 -5.30
CA ASP A 286 -10.99 16.07 -4.10
C ASP A 286 -10.22 17.39 -4.32
N GLY A 287 -9.82 17.62 -5.57
CA GLY A 287 -9.20 18.85 -6.06
C GLY A 287 -10.18 19.76 -6.81
N PRO A 288 -9.71 20.61 -7.74
CA PRO A 288 -8.30 20.86 -8.05
C PRO A 288 -7.57 21.51 -6.85
N TYR A 289 -6.28 21.21 -6.72
CA TYR A 289 -5.38 21.85 -5.76
C TYR A 289 -4.45 22.82 -6.49
N THR A 290 -4.15 23.96 -5.86
CA THR A 290 -3.17 24.93 -6.39
C THR A 290 -1.75 24.59 -5.96
N THR A 291 -1.59 23.89 -4.84
CA THR A 291 -0.27 23.55 -4.29
C THR A 291 -0.16 22.07 -3.93
N TYR A 292 0.95 21.43 -4.32
CA TYR A 292 1.31 20.07 -3.96
C TYR A 292 2.64 20.05 -3.21
N ILE A 293 2.70 19.36 -2.09
CA ILE A 293 3.92 19.19 -1.28
C ILE A 293 4.22 17.70 -1.17
N SER A 294 5.22 17.22 -1.91
CA SER A 294 5.68 15.83 -1.85
C SER A 294 6.63 15.63 -0.68
N THR A 295 6.22 14.88 0.34
CA THR A 295 7.05 14.62 1.52
C THR A 295 7.99 13.42 1.36
N ASN A 296 8.01 12.74 0.21
CA ASN A 296 8.84 11.55 -0.03
C ASN A 296 10.34 11.76 0.20
N GLY A 297 10.84 13.00 0.12
CA GLY A 297 12.24 13.34 0.39
C GLY A 297 12.58 13.53 1.87
N VAL A 298 11.59 13.59 2.77
CA VAL A 298 11.78 13.93 4.18
C VAL A 298 12.07 12.67 4.99
N LYS A 299 13.36 12.28 5.09
CA LYS A 299 13.82 11.07 5.79
C LYS A 299 13.23 10.91 7.20
N ALA A 300 13.14 12.01 7.96
CA ALA A 300 12.60 11.99 9.34
C ALA A 300 11.17 11.45 9.46
N LEU A 301 10.36 11.53 8.39
CA LEU A 301 8.99 10.97 8.36
C LEU A 301 8.95 9.46 8.12
N TYR A 302 10.10 8.81 7.91
CA TYR A 302 10.22 7.35 7.77
C TYR A 302 10.82 6.68 9.02
N ASN A 303 11.21 7.46 10.04
CA ASN A 303 11.83 6.92 11.24
C ASN A 303 10.91 5.91 11.95
N ILE A 304 11.49 4.81 12.40
CA ILE A 304 10.81 3.77 13.17
C ILE A 304 11.61 3.52 14.46
N THR A 305 10.95 3.66 15.60
CA THR A 305 11.53 3.34 16.91
C THR A 305 10.82 2.11 17.45
N ILE A 306 11.54 0.99 17.57
CA ILE A 306 11.03 -0.25 18.17
C ILE A 306 11.37 -0.23 19.66
N GLY A 307 10.35 -0.40 20.51
CA GLY A 307 10.49 -0.37 21.97
C GLY A 307 9.15 -0.11 22.63
N GLU A 308 9.19 0.39 23.86
CA GLU A 308 8.00 0.80 24.62
C GLU A 308 8.07 2.34 24.82
N PRO A 309 7.39 3.14 23.97
CA PRO A 309 6.42 2.73 22.94
C PRO A 309 7.03 2.46 21.55
N LEU A 310 6.28 1.76 20.70
CA LEU A 310 6.54 1.62 19.27
C LEU A 310 6.15 2.93 18.56
N VAL A 311 7.04 3.49 17.75
CA VAL A 311 6.78 4.74 17.01
C VAL A 311 7.03 4.55 15.52
N LEU A 312 6.08 4.96 14.68
CA LEU A 312 6.20 4.94 13.21
C LEU A 312 6.07 6.36 12.66
N GLY A 313 6.97 6.76 11.77
CA GLY A 313 6.89 8.02 11.03
C GLY A 313 5.75 8.04 10.00
N ALA A 314 5.25 9.23 9.69
CA ALA A 314 4.04 9.44 8.87
C ALA A 314 4.13 8.95 7.41
N ASN A 315 5.32 8.84 6.85
CA ASN A 315 5.52 8.37 5.48
C ASN A 315 5.73 6.85 5.39
N VAL A 316 5.82 6.13 6.51
CA VAL A 316 5.91 4.67 6.51
C VAL A 316 4.70 4.10 5.75
N THR A 317 4.97 3.30 4.72
CA THR A 317 3.94 2.71 3.86
C THR A 317 3.18 1.63 4.59
N LEU A 318 1.97 1.31 4.14
CA LEU A 318 1.18 0.23 4.75
C LEU A 318 1.90 -1.12 4.66
N SER A 319 2.58 -1.42 3.54
CA SER A 319 3.39 -2.63 3.40
C SER A 319 4.51 -2.69 4.45
N ARG A 320 5.23 -1.58 4.65
CA ARG A 320 6.32 -1.52 5.62
C ARG A 320 5.81 -1.59 7.06
N ALA A 321 4.72 -0.91 7.38
CA ALA A 321 4.08 -1.00 8.69
C ALA A 321 3.65 -2.45 9.01
N ILE A 322 3.12 -3.20 8.03
CA ILE A 322 2.78 -4.62 8.19
C ILE A 322 4.02 -5.46 8.54
N GLU A 323 5.14 -5.27 7.84
CA GLU A 323 6.40 -5.97 8.14
C GLU A 323 6.88 -5.69 9.57
N VAL A 324 6.89 -4.41 9.95
CA VAL A 324 7.33 -3.94 11.27
C VAL A 324 6.42 -4.49 12.36
N PHE A 325 5.09 -4.39 12.19
CA PHE A 325 4.12 -4.92 13.13
C PHE A 325 4.25 -6.44 13.29
N GLN A 326 4.48 -7.19 12.21
CA GLN A 326 4.70 -8.63 12.30
C GLN A 326 5.98 -8.95 13.08
N HIS A 327 7.07 -8.24 12.80
CA HIS A 327 8.32 -8.40 13.53
C HIS A 327 8.16 -8.08 15.02
N VAL A 328 7.54 -6.95 15.36
CA VAL A 328 7.32 -6.52 16.75
C VAL A 328 6.39 -7.49 17.48
N ALA A 329 5.31 -7.97 16.85
CA ALA A 329 4.40 -8.96 17.45
C ALA A 329 5.10 -10.28 17.80
N ASN A 330 6.05 -10.70 16.97
CA ASN A 330 6.81 -11.93 17.17
C ASN A 330 7.90 -11.79 18.24
N THR A 331 8.43 -10.58 18.41
CA THR A 331 9.56 -10.31 19.32
C THR A 331 9.10 -9.88 20.72
N TYR A 332 8.03 -9.10 20.83
CA TYR A 332 7.58 -8.47 22.08
C TYR A 332 6.19 -8.98 22.50
N PRO A 333 6.07 -9.77 23.59
CA PRO A 333 4.81 -10.41 23.98
C PRO A 333 3.63 -9.45 24.22
N ASN A 334 3.92 -8.27 24.77
CA ASN A 334 2.95 -7.20 25.04
C ASN A 334 2.47 -6.45 23.78
N TYR A 335 3.09 -6.72 22.62
CA TYR A 335 2.67 -6.22 21.31
C TYR A 335 2.01 -7.28 20.44
N ARG A 336 1.65 -8.45 20.98
CA ARG A 336 0.98 -9.53 20.21
C ARG A 336 -0.30 -9.12 19.50
N TYR A 337 -1.00 -8.08 19.98
CA TYR A 337 -2.18 -7.53 19.30
C TYR A 337 -1.89 -7.04 17.88
N LEU A 338 -0.63 -6.66 17.59
CA LEU A 338 -0.19 -6.23 16.27
C LEU A 338 -0.32 -7.35 15.22
N ASP A 339 -0.27 -8.64 15.60
CA ASP A 339 -0.54 -9.75 14.67
C ASP A 339 -1.98 -9.70 14.12
N THR A 340 -2.94 -9.36 14.98
CA THR A 340 -4.33 -9.14 14.57
C THR A 340 -4.45 -7.95 13.63
N ILE A 341 -3.72 -6.86 13.90
CA ILE A 341 -3.67 -5.70 13.01
C ILE A 341 -3.03 -6.06 11.66
N VAL A 342 -1.95 -6.83 11.65
CA VAL A 342 -1.28 -7.32 10.42
C VAL A 342 -2.25 -8.11 9.55
N ARG A 343 -2.94 -9.10 10.13
CA ARG A 343 -3.93 -9.90 9.40
C ARG A 343 -5.05 -9.03 8.82
N HIS A 344 -5.48 -8.00 9.55
CA HIS A 344 -6.50 -7.05 9.07
C HIS A 344 -5.97 -6.14 7.96
N TRP A 345 -4.77 -5.59 8.11
CA TRP A 345 -4.15 -4.65 7.16
C TRP A 345 -3.77 -5.33 5.84
N LYS A 346 -3.46 -6.64 5.85
CA LYS A 346 -3.29 -7.43 4.63
C LYS A 346 -4.56 -7.46 3.75
N LEU A 347 -5.74 -7.23 4.33
CA LEU A 347 -7.03 -7.12 3.61
C LEU A 347 -7.33 -5.68 3.14
N VAL A 348 -6.46 -4.71 3.45
CA VAL A 348 -6.64 -3.31 3.06
C VAL A 348 -6.01 -3.06 1.71
N ALA A 349 -6.82 -2.60 0.75
CA ALA A 349 -6.42 -2.36 -0.63
C ALA A 349 -5.73 -3.60 -1.27
N ASN A 350 -4.77 -3.36 -2.16
CA ASN A 350 -3.92 -4.37 -2.78
C ASN A 350 -2.44 -4.03 -2.58
N VAL A 351 -1.53 -4.96 -2.87
CA VAL A 351 -0.08 -4.80 -2.65
C VAL A 351 0.46 -3.53 -3.29
N SER A 352 0.08 -3.22 -4.54
CA SER A 352 0.59 -2.04 -5.25
C SER A 352 0.15 -0.72 -4.61
N VAL A 353 -1.06 -0.67 -4.07
CA VAL A 353 -1.55 0.48 -3.29
C VAL A 353 -0.85 0.57 -1.94
N ARG A 354 -0.66 -0.56 -1.23
CA ARG A 354 0.01 -0.60 0.08
C ARG A 354 1.50 -0.22 0.00
N ASN A 355 2.15 -0.48 -1.13
CA ASN A 355 3.55 -0.15 -1.35
C ASN A 355 3.83 1.36 -1.44
N THR A 356 2.82 2.18 -1.74
CA THR A 356 2.98 3.65 -1.85
C THR A 356 2.12 4.42 -0.86
N GLY A 357 0.95 3.90 -0.48
CA GLY A 357 0.07 4.53 0.50
C GLY A 357 0.68 4.49 1.90
N SER A 358 0.77 5.65 2.56
CA SER A 358 1.17 5.73 3.97
C SER A 358 -0.03 5.63 4.91
N TRP A 359 0.23 5.19 6.14
CA TRP A 359 -0.82 5.14 7.17
C TRP A 359 -1.34 6.55 7.49
N ALA A 360 -0.48 7.58 7.53
CA ALA A 360 -0.91 8.95 7.82
C ALA A 360 -1.74 9.55 6.69
N GLY A 361 -1.41 9.24 5.43
CA GLY A 361 -2.25 9.62 4.29
C GLY A 361 -3.64 9.01 4.37
N ASN A 362 -3.75 7.77 4.87
CA ASN A 362 -5.05 7.15 5.13
C ASN A 362 -5.84 7.85 6.26
N LEU A 363 -5.18 8.26 7.34
CA LEU A 363 -5.82 9.03 8.41
C LEU A 363 -6.29 10.40 7.95
N MET A 364 -5.51 11.10 7.13
CA MET A 364 -5.94 12.37 6.53
C MET A 364 -7.13 12.19 5.58
N LEU A 365 -7.23 11.05 4.89
CA LEU A 365 -8.42 10.71 4.10
C LEU A 365 -9.66 10.58 4.98
N LYS A 366 -9.53 9.90 6.13
CA LYS A 366 -10.60 9.76 7.12
C LYS A 366 -10.99 11.09 7.77
N HIS A 367 -10.01 11.96 8.02
CA HIS A 367 -10.24 13.30 8.57
C HIS A 367 -11.03 14.18 7.60
N LYS A 368 -10.60 14.23 6.33
CA LYS A 368 -11.26 15.02 5.29
C LYS A 368 -12.63 14.46 4.90
N HIS A 369 -12.78 13.14 4.89
CA HIS A 369 -14.00 12.42 4.52
C HIS A 369 -14.47 11.54 5.66
N PRO A 370 -15.29 12.08 6.59
CA PRO A 370 -15.74 11.32 7.75
C PRO A 370 -16.39 10.00 7.37
N GLU A 371 -17.12 9.91 6.26
CA GLU A 371 -17.76 8.67 5.82
C GLU A 371 -16.82 7.58 5.29
N PHE A 372 -15.53 7.90 5.08
CA PHE A 372 -14.53 6.91 4.66
C PHE A 372 -14.43 5.79 5.71
N PRO A 373 -14.70 4.52 5.35
CA PRO A 373 -14.67 3.40 6.30
C PRO A 373 -13.24 2.90 6.52
N SER A 374 -12.37 3.76 7.05
CA SER A 374 -10.95 3.47 7.24
C SER A 374 -10.71 2.33 8.24
N ASP A 375 -10.16 1.22 7.74
CA ASP A 375 -9.64 0.12 8.55
C ASP A 375 -8.41 0.54 9.39
N ILE A 376 -7.57 1.42 8.84
CA ILE A 376 -6.34 1.91 9.46
C ILE A 376 -6.68 2.76 10.69
N PHE A 377 -7.59 3.72 10.54
CA PHE A 377 -8.08 4.56 11.64
C PHE A 377 -8.68 3.71 12.75
N LEU A 378 -9.61 2.79 12.41
CA LEU A 378 -10.36 2.04 13.42
C LEU A 378 -9.44 1.12 14.25
N THR A 379 -8.46 0.49 13.59
CA THR A 379 -7.50 -0.40 14.27
C THR A 379 -6.50 0.37 15.13
N LEU A 380 -6.01 1.52 14.68
CA LEU A 380 -5.15 2.40 15.49
C LEU A 380 -5.91 2.99 16.68
N LEU A 381 -7.18 3.35 16.50
CA LEU A 381 -8.01 3.89 17.59
C LEU A 381 -8.26 2.82 18.65
N ALA A 382 -8.57 1.58 18.24
CA ALA A 382 -8.72 0.46 19.17
C ALA A 382 -7.41 0.14 19.92
N ALA A 383 -6.26 0.40 19.30
CA ALA A 383 -4.93 0.17 19.88
C ALA A 383 -4.44 1.32 20.80
N ASP A 384 -5.29 2.30 21.13
CA ASP A 384 -4.94 3.48 21.93
C ASP A 384 -3.77 4.28 21.35
N ALA A 385 -3.64 4.31 20.03
CA ALA A 385 -2.57 5.02 19.37
C ALA A 385 -2.68 6.54 19.62
N GLN A 386 -1.52 7.21 19.73
CA GLN A 386 -1.43 8.66 19.82
C GLN A 386 -0.70 9.21 18.60
N LEU A 387 -1.19 10.33 18.07
CA LEU A 387 -0.58 11.02 16.92
C LEU A 387 0.24 12.20 17.41
N THR A 388 1.41 12.37 16.81
CA THR A 388 2.20 13.60 16.96
C THR A 388 1.89 14.52 15.78
N LEU A 389 1.44 15.73 16.09
CA LEU A 389 1.12 16.77 15.11
C LEU A 389 2.12 17.91 15.26
N ILE A 390 2.50 18.52 14.13
CA ILE A 390 3.26 19.77 14.12
C ILE A 390 2.46 20.85 13.39
N ASP A 391 2.36 22.02 14.01
CA ASP A 391 1.78 23.21 13.42
C ASP A 391 2.87 23.98 12.65
N ALA A 392 2.66 24.22 11.35
CA ALA A 392 3.68 24.92 10.56
C ALA A 392 3.84 26.37 11.01
N ASP A 393 2.77 27.05 11.40
CA ASP A 393 2.79 28.48 11.70
C ASP A 393 3.46 28.74 13.06
N THR A 394 3.05 28.03 14.11
CA THR A 394 3.59 28.21 15.47
C THR A 394 4.86 27.40 15.75
N ASN A 395 5.09 26.32 14.99
CA ASN A 395 6.07 25.26 15.28
C ASN A 395 5.75 24.40 16.51
N ASP A 396 4.56 24.54 17.08
CA ASP A 396 4.16 23.73 18.24
C ASP A 396 4.00 22.27 17.83
N THR A 397 4.44 21.38 18.71
CA THR A 397 4.25 19.94 18.58
C THR A 397 3.28 19.48 19.66
N THR A 398 2.22 18.79 19.25
CA THR A 398 1.19 18.29 20.16
C THR A 398 0.99 16.79 19.96
N GLN A 399 0.62 16.10 21.04
CA GLN A 399 0.17 14.71 20.99
C GLN A 399 -1.33 14.67 21.21
N VAL A 400 -2.05 13.97 20.34
CA VAL A 400 -3.51 13.83 20.40
C VAL A 400 -3.91 12.37 20.17
N ASP A 401 -5.00 11.94 20.81
CA ASP A 401 -5.65 10.69 20.44
C ASP A 401 -6.37 10.82 19.08
N LEU A 402 -6.83 9.68 18.55
CA LEU A 402 -7.45 9.62 17.23
C LEU A 402 -8.86 10.26 17.17
N GLU A 403 -9.61 10.32 18.28
CA GLU A 403 -10.93 10.99 18.28
C GLU A 403 -10.75 12.52 18.26
N THR A 404 -9.81 13.03 19.06
CA THR A 404 -9.40 14.44 19.12
C THR A 404 -8.81 14.87 17.78
N PHE A 405 -8.01 14.02 17.14
CA PHE A 405 -7.50 14.27 15.79
C PHE A 405 -8.61 14.55 14.77
N LEU A 406 -9.71 13.77 14.76
CA LEU A 406 -10.82 14.00 13.83
C LEU A 406 -11.50 15.37 14.00
N GLN A 407 -11.39 15.97 15.19
CA GLN A 407 -11.96 17.29 15.49
C GLN A 407 -10.94 18.42 15.34
N THR A 408 -9.66 18.07 15.17
CA THR A 408 -8.56 19.04 15.10
C THR A 408 -8.53 19.67 13.71
N ASP A 409 -8.46 21.00 13.62
CA ASP A 409 -8.17 21.67 12.35
C ASP A 409 -6.75 21.32 11.91
N MET A 410 -6.64 20.69 10.74
CA MET A 410 -5.38 20.23 10.14
C MET A 410 -4.83 21.23 9.10
N SER A 411 -5.42 22.41 8.99
CA SER A 411 -4.92 23.50 8.15
C SER A 411 -3.48 23.87 8.56
N LYS A 412 -2.54 23.76 7.61
CA LYS A 412 -1.11 23.98 7.82
C LYS A 412 -0.49 23.12 8.94
N ARG A 413 -1.11 22.00 9.28
CA ARG A 413 -0.57 21.00 10.21
C ARG A 413 -0.13 19.74 9.49
N LEU A 414 0.80 19.03 10.10
CA LEU A 414 1.35 17.78 9.58
C LEU A 414 1.34 16.72 10.68
N ILE A 415 0.85 15.52 10.36
CA ILE A 415 1.09 14.32 11.18
C ILE A 415 2.54 13.91 10.97
N THR A 416 3.33 13.77 12.03
CA THR A 416 4.75 13.36 11.93
C THR A 416 4.98 11.92 12.32
N SER A 417 4.24 11.42 13.32
CA SER A 417 4.36 10.03 13.79
C SER A 417 3.11 9.53 14.51
N VAL A 418 2.98 8.20 14.60
CA VAL A 418 2.03 7.50 15.47
C VAL A 418 2.80 6.72 16.53
N ILE A 419 2.30 6.75 17.75
CA ILE A 419 2.84 6.09 18.94
C ILE A 419 1.85 4.98 19.33
N LEU A 420 2.31 3.73 19.39
CA LEU A 420 1.51 2.57 19.79
C LEU A 420 2.00 2.02 21.15
N PRO A 421 1.13 1.98 22.17
CA PRO A 421 1.49 1.46 23.48
C PRO A 421 1.54 -0.08 23.49
N PRO A 422 2.27 -0.69 24.45
CA PRO A 422 2.10 -2.11 24.74
C PRO A 422 0.71 -2.36 25.37
N MET A 423 0.15 -3.55 25.17
CA MET A 423 -1.10 -3.95 25.82
C MET A 423 -0.86 -4.76 27.09
N ALA A 424 -1.71 -4.54 28.09
CA ALA A 424 -1.73 -5.32 29.33
C ALA A 424 -2.04 -6.80 29.06
N GLN A 425 -1.50 -7.68 29.90
CA GLN A 425 -1.82 -9.10 29.86
C GLN A 425 -3.32 -9.33 30.13
N GLY A 426 -3.90 -10.34 29.47
CA GLY A 426 -5.34 -10.65 29.55
C GLY A 426 -6.23 -9.75 28.69
N THR A 427 -5.65 -8.80 27.94
CA THR A 427 -6.40 -8.00 26.96
C THR A 427 -6.57 -8.77 25.65
N GLU A 428 -7.81 -9.06 25.32
CA GLU A 428 -8.20 -9.67 24.04
C GLU A 428 -8.44 -8.60 22.98
N PHE A 429 -7.71 -8.71 21.87
CA PHE A 429 -7.85 -7.82 20.72
C PHE A 429 -8.37 -8.60 19.50
N ARG A 430 -9.51 -8.20 18.94
CA ARG A 430 -10.15 -8.84 17.78
C ARG A 430 -10.60 -7.79 16.78
N THR A 431 -10.39 -8.07 15.50
CA THR A 431 -10.83 -7.20 14.41
C THR A 431 -11.57 -8.00 13.35
N TYR A 432 -12.46 -7.34 12.62
CA TYR A 432 -13.21 -7.94 11.52
C TYR A 432 -13.39 -6.94 10.41
N LYS A 433 -13.25 -7.43 9.18
CA LYS A 433 -13.54 -6.69 7.95
C LYS A 433 -14.48 -7.53 7.10
N ILE A 434 -15.71 -7.09 6.97
CA ILE A 434 -16.73 -7.79 6.17
C ILE A 434 -16.90 -7.02 4.87
N THR A 435 -16.64 -7.68 3.75
CA THR A 435 -16.52 -7.09 2.42
C THR A 435 -17.29 -7.90 1.38
N PRO A 436 -17.64 -7.31 0.21
CA PRO A 436 -18.21 -8.07 -0.92
C PRO A 436 -17.26 -9.11 -1.51
N ARG A 437 -15.95 -8.96 -1.29
CA ARG A 437 -14.87 -9.86 -1.73
C ARG A 437 -13.70 -9.77 -0.76
N THR A 438 -12.91 -10.83 -0.65
CA THR A 438 -11.88 -10.99 0.40
C THR A 438 -10.87 -9.84 0.48
N VAL A 439 -10.42 -9.32 -0.67
CA VAL A 439 -9.39 -8.27 -0.78
C VAL A 439 -9.78 -7.21 -1.79
N ASN A 440 -9.08 -6.08 -1.78
CA ASN A 440 -9.28 -4.98 -2.73
C ASN A 440 -10.75 -4.47 -2.75
N ALA A 441 -11.38 -4.38 -1.58
CA ALA A 441 -12.74 -3.86 -1.43
C ALA A 441 -12.89 -3.07 -0.12
N HIS A 442 -13.77 -2.07 -0.15
CA HIS A 442 -14.22 -1.39 1.06
C HIS A 442 -15.13 -2.31 1.88
N ALA A 443 -15.06 -2.15 3.20
CA ALA A 443 -15.88 -2.93 4.11
C ALA A 443 -17.34 -2.47 4.05
N TYR A 444 -18.27 -3.42 4.08
CA TYR A 444 -19.64 -3.14 4.50
C TYR A 444 -19.67 -2.72 5.96
N VAL A 445 -18.96 -3.47 6.80
CA VAL A 445 -18.74 -3.15 8.22
C VAL A 445 -17.33 -3.63 8.57
N ASN A 446 -16.54 -2.74 9.18
CA ASN A 446 -15.33 -3.13 9.90
C ASN A 446 -15.54 -2.88 11.39
N ALA A 447 -14.93 -3.72 12.22
CA ALA A 447 -15.13 -3.70 13.65
C ALA A 447 -13.83 -4.00 14.39
N CYS A 448 -13.63 -3.35 15.54
CA CYS A 448 -12.52 -3.60 16.45
C CYS A 448 -13.05 -3.77 17.87
N PHE A 449 -12.50 -4.76 18.57
CA PHE A 449 -12.85 -5.09 19.95
C PHE A 449 -11.57 -5.22 20.74
N LYS A 450 -11.45 -4.45 21.83
CA LYS A 450 -10.42 -4.59 22.85
C LYS A 450 -11.13 -4.81 24.18
N ILE A 451 -10.97 -6.00 24.76
CA ILE A 451 -11.68 -6.41 25.97
C ILE A 451 -10.69 -7.09 26.91
N LYS A 452 -10.46 -6.51 28.08
CA LYS A 452 -9.68 -7.16 29.13
C LYS A 452 -10.58 -8.05 29.98
N VAL A 453 -10.22 -9.32 30.05
CA VAL A 453 -10.99 -10.34 30.75
C VAL A 453 -10.16 -11.04 31.80
N ASP A 454 -10.80 -11.47 32.89
CA ASP A 454 -10.24 -12.37 33.89
C ASP A 454 -10.74 -13.80 33.61
N PRO A 455 -9.90 -14.70 33.06
CA PRO A 455 -10.29 -16.08 32.77
C PRO A 455 -10.63 -16.90 34.03
N ASP A 456 -10.12 -16.50 35.20
CA ASP A 456 -10.29 -17.22 36.46
C ASP A 456 -11.59 -16.79 37.18
N ASP A 457 -12.09 -15.57 36.92
CA ASP A 457 -13.41 -15.07 37.33
C ASP A 457 -14.43 -15.16 36.18
N GLY A 458 -14.56 -16.34 35.56
CA GLY A 458 -15.58 -16.60 34.55
C GLY A 458 -15.54 -15.66 33.34
N PHE A 459 -14.35 -15.25 32.89
CA PHE A 459 -14.15 -14.27 31.81
C PHE A 459 -14.84 -12.93 32.09
N LYS A 460 -14.74 -12.44 33.32
CA LYS A 460 -15.27 -11.14 33.70
C LYS A 460 -14.51 -10.01 33.05
N VAL A 461 -15.23 -9.03 32.52
CA VAL A 461 -14.67 -7.82 31.92
C VAL A 461 -14.15 -6.90 33.02
N THR A 462 -12.83 -6.72 33.11
CA THR A 462 -12.17 -6.02 34.24
C THR A 462 -11.93 -4.54 34.01
N GLU A 463 -11.93 -4.10 32.75
CA GLU A 463 -11.76 -2.70 32.34
C GLU A 463 -12.83 -2.34 31.31
N THR A 464 -13.13 -1.06 31.12
CA THR A 464 -14.08 -0.62 30.09
C THR A 464 -13.59 -1.10 28.73
N PRO A 465 -14.35 -1.95 28.02
CA PRO A 465 -13.94 -2.44 26.72
C PRO A 465 -14.00 -1.32 25.69
N THR A 466 -13.29 -1.48 24.58
CA THR A 466 -13.39 -0.61 23.40
C THR A 466 -14.02 -1.39 22.27
N ILE A 467 -15.17 -0.94 21.78
CA ILE A 467 -16.00 -1.58 20.77
C ILE A 467 -16.32 -0.56 19.69
N LEU A 468 -15.64 -0.69 18.56
CA LEU A 468 -15.68 0.28 17.47
C LEU A 468 -16.24 -0.36 16.20
N TYR A 469 -17.03 0.40 15.44
CA TYR A 469 -17.52 0.01 14.12
C TYR A 469 -17.35 1.14 13.11
N GLY A 470 -16.84 0.82 11.91
CA GLY A 470 -16.94 1.67 10.72
C GLY A 470 -17.88 1.04 9.69
N GLY A 471 -18.22 1.81 8.65
CA GLY A 471 -19.17 1.39 7.62
C GLY A 471 -20.63 1.32 8.09
N ILE A 472 -20.94 1.75 9.32
CA ILE A 472 -22.31 1.85 9.85
C ILE A 472 -22.89 3.23 9.57
N HIS A 473 -22.21 4.27 10.03
CA HIS A 473 -22.63 5.65 9.93
C HIS A 473 -21.42 6.48 9.42
N PRO A 474 -21.63 7.66 8.79
CA PRO A 474 -20.52 8.50 8.35
C PRO A 474 -19.48 8.71 9.46
N ASN A 475 -19.93 9.21 10.60
CA ASN A 475 -19.13 9.14 11.82
C ASN A 475 -19.10 7.68 12.28
N PHE A 476 -17.91 7.12 12.48
CA PHE A 476 -17.74 5.77 13.03
C PHE A 476 -18.49 5.65 14.38
N ILE A 477 -18.80 4.43 14.79
CA ILE A 477 -19.50 4.16 16.04
C ILE A 477 -18.49 3.73 17.10
N HIS A 478 -18.50 4.44 18.22
CA HIS A 478 -17.89 4.03 19.49
C HIS A 478 -19.03 3.58 20.40
N ALA A 479 -19.15 2.27 20.67
CA ALA A 479 -20.34 1.68 21.29
C ALA A 479 -20.38 1.83 22.82
N LYS A 480 -20.26 3.06 23.32
CA LYS A 480 -20.10 3.42 24.74
C LYS A 480 -21.19 2.86 25.65
N GLN A 481 -22.44 2.76 25.18
CA GLN A 481 -23.53 2.17 25.95
C GLN A 481 -23.34 0.66 26.11
N THR A 482 -22.93 -0.01 25.04
CA THR A 482 -22.63 -1.44 25.05
C THR A 482 -21.41 -1.74 25.93
N GLU A 483 -20.37 -0.90 25.86
CA GLU A 483 -19.16 -1.02 26.68
C GLU A 483 -19.47 -0.88 28.17
N SER A 484 -20.20 0.17 28.54
CA SER A 484 -20.63 0.42 29.93
C SER A 484 -21.48 -0.72 30.47
N PHE A 485 -22.28 -1.36 29.63
CA PHE A 485 -23.10 -2.50 30.02
C PHE A 485 -22.26 -3.76 30.30
N LEU A 486 -21.19 -3.99 29.53
CA LEU A 486 -20.34 -5.17 29.68
C LEU A 486 -19.34 -5.06 30.83
N MET A 487 -18.94 -3.85 31.22
CA MET A 487 -18.02 -3.61 32.33
C MET A 487 -18.45 -4.35 33.60
N GLY A 488 -17.55 -5.15 34.18
CA GLY A 488 -17.79 -5.93 35.40
C GLY A 488 -18.65 -7.19 35.24
N ARG A 489 -19.14 -7.50 34.04
CA ARG A 489 -19.94 -8.71 33.78
C ARG A 489 -19.09 -9.87 33.28
N SER A 490 -19.52 -11.09 33.61
CA SER A 490 -18.97 -12.32 33.03
C SER A 490 -19.43 -12.49 31.58
N LEU A 491 -18.49 -12.79 30.68
CA LEU A 491 -18.82 -13.16 29.30
C LEU A 491 -19.47 -14.54 29.18
N MET A 492 -19.48 -15.37 30.24
CA MET A 492 -20.16 -16.67 30.23
C MET A 492 -21.67 -16.57 30.43
N GLU A 493 -22.19 -15.40 30.85
CA GLU A 493 -23.62 -15.18 31.04
C GLU A 493 -24.34 -14.94 29.70
N VAL A 494 -24.83 -16.00 29.06
CA VAL A 494 -25.56 -15.92 27.77
C VAL A 494 -26.68 -14.87 27.76
N PRO A 495 -27.53 -14.73 28.81
CA PRO A 495 -28.54 -13.66 28.84
C PRO A 495 -27.94 -12.25 28.80
N ALA A 496 -26.77 -12.04 29.43
CA ALA A 496 -26.05 -10.77 29.39
C ALA A 496 -25.51 -10.49 27.98
N ILE A 497 -24.97 -11.50 27.28
CA ILE A 497 -24.51 -11.37 25.89
C ILE A 497 -25.67 -10.96 24.96
N ILE A 498 -26.82 -11.64 25.06
CA ILE A 498 -28.01 -11.32 24.26
C ILE A 498 -28.49 -9.89 24.55
N LYS A 499 -28.45 -9.46 25.81
CA LYS A 499 -28.81 -8.10 26.20
C LYS A 499 -27.80 -7.07 25.66
N ALA A 500 -26.50 -7.34 25.71
CA ALA A 500 -25.46 -6.50 25.14
C ALA A 500 -25.67 -6.34 23.62
N ALA A 501 -25.92 -7.44 22.90
CA ALA A 501 -26.23 -7.39 21.47
C ALA A 501 -27.50 -6.57 21.16
N LYS A 502 -28.53 -6.64 22.00
CA LYS A 502 -29.73 -5.80 21.85
C LYS A 502 -29.46 -4.32 22.11
N ILE A 503 -28.62 -3.98 23.09
CA ILE A 503 -28.18 -2.60 23.36
C ILE A 503 -27.40 -2.09 22.14
N LEU A 504 -26.42 -2.86 21.67
CA LEU A 504 -25.64 -2.52 20.49
C LEU A 504 -26.52 -2.29 19.27
N GLY A 505 -27.54 -3.13 19.04
CA GLY A 505 -28.49 -2.98 17.93
C GLY A 505 -29.28 -1.67 17.93
N LYS A 506 -29.47 -1.04 19.10
CA LYS A 506 -30.10 0.29 19.25
C LYS A 506 -29.09 1.42 19.09
N GLU A 507 -27.84 1.18 19.47
CA GLU A 507 -26.72 2.11 19.40
C GLU A 507 -26.20 2.28 17.97
N VAL A 508 -26.06 1.17 17.24
CA VAL A 508 -25.72 1.19 15.82
C VAL A 508 -26.92 1.65 15.00
N LYS A 509 -26.80 2.85 14.42
CA LYS A 509 -27.81 3.48 13.57
C LYS A 509 -27.26 3.64 12.16
N PRO A 510 -27.36 2.61 11.30
CA PRO A 510 -26.78 2.68 9.98
C PRO A 510 -27.48 3.75 9.13
N ASP A 511 -26.70 4.49 8.34
CA ASP A 511 -27.24 5.39 7.32
C ASP A 511 -27.91 4.60 6.19
N ALA A 512 -28.61 5.27 5.26
CA ALA A 512 -29.23 4.61 4.11
C ALA A 512 -28.71 5.21 2.81
N LYS A 513 -27.96 4.42 2.04
CA LYS A 513 -27.43 4.80 0.73
C LYS A 513 -27.69 3.66 -0.26
N PRO A 514 -28.22 3.93 -1.46
CA PRO A 514 -28.57 2.88 -2.43
C PRO A 514 -27.41 1.97 -2.85
N GLN A 515 -26.19 2.50 -2.86
CA GLN A 515 -24.97 1.78 -3.24
C GLN A 515 -24.40 0.87 -2.13
N ASP A 516 -24.87 1.03 -0.90
CA ASP A 516 -24.34 0.33 0.27
C ASP A 516 -25.23 -0.86 0.66
N ALA A 517 -24.68 -1.78 1.45
CA ALA A 517 -25.48 -2.85 2.04
C ALA A 517 -26.59 -2.28 2.94
N SER A 518 -27.74 -2.96 2.94
CA SER A 518 -28.94 -2.47 3.63
C SER A 518 -28.67 -2.12 5.10
N PRO A 519 -29.34 -1.08 5.65
CA PRO A 519 -29.22 -0.74 7.06
C PRO A 519 -29.52 -1.92 8.00
N GLN A 520 -30.52 -2.74 7.65
CA GLN A 520 -30.91 -3.92 8.42
C GLN A 520 -29.77 -4.95 8.46
N TYR A 521 -29.14 -5.24 7.31
CA TYR A 521 -27.99 -6.14 7.24
C TYR A 521 -26.83 -5.61 8.08
N ARG A 522 -26.47 -4.33 7.93
CA ARG A 522 -25.35 -3.73 8.68
C ARG A 522 -25.56 -3.73 10.19
N ARG A 523 -26.79 -3.45 10.68
CA ARG A 523 -27.13 -3.56 12.11
C ARG A 523 -27.00 -4.98 12.62
N SER A 524 -27.60 -5.96 11.91
CA SER A 524 -27.55 -7.37 12.30
C SER A 524 -26.11 -7.91 12.29
N LEU A 525 -25.31 -7.46 11.32
CA LEU A 525 -23.90 -7.80 11.21
C LEU A 525 -23.10 -7.26 12.42
N ALA A 526 -23.30 -6.02 12.84
CA ALA A 526 -22.63 -5.49 14.03
C ALA A 526 -22.93 -6.33 15.28
N GLN A 527 -24.20 -6.69 15.50
CA GLN A 527 -24.59 -7.58 16.61
C GLN A 527 -23.93 -8.97 16.52
N SER A 528 -23.87 -9.53 15.31
CA SER A 528 -23.25 -10.83 15.05
C SER A 528 -21.74 -10.81 15.26
N LEU A 529 -21.07 -9.69 14.94
CA LEU A 529 -19.64 -9.52 15.17
C LEU A 529 -19.31 -9.42 16.66
N LEU A 530 -20.13 -8.73 17.47
CA LEU A 530 -19.98 -8.76 18.92
C LEU A 530 -20.11 -10.18 19.47
N TYR A 531 -21.13 -10.92 19.02
CA TYR A 531 -21.32 -12.31 19.42
C TYR A 531 -20.12 -13.18 19.03
N LYS A 532 -19.65 -13.07 17.77
CA LYS A 532 -18.49 -13.79 17.26
C LYS A 532 -17.22 -13.50 18.07
N THR A 533 -17.00 -12.25 18.48
CA THR A 533 -15.90 -11.88 19.37
C THR A 533 -15.97 -12.62 20.70
N ILE A 534 -17.14 -12.62 21.34
CA ILE A 534 -17.30 -13.25 22.64
C ILE A 534 -17.11 -14.77 22.53
N VAL A 535 -17.68 -15.42 21.52
CA VAL A 535 -17.45 -16.84 21.24
C VAL A 535 -15.95 -17.11 21.00
N SER A 536 -15.27 -16.25 20.24
CA SER A 536 -13.82 -16.39 19.99
C SER A 536 -12.95 -16.20 21.23
N ILE A 537 -13.38 -15.40 22.22
CA ILE A 537 -12.66 -15.21 23.48
C ILE A 537 -12.85 -16.44 24.39
N LEU A 538 -14.07 -16.98 24.42
CA LEU A 538 -14.41 -18.13 25.27
C LEU A 538 -13.89 -19.46 24.71
N GLY A 539 -13.78 -19.59 23.38
CA GLY A 539 -13.37 -20.83 22.71
C GLY A 539 -14.28 -21.99 23.09
N ASP A 540 -13.70 -23.15 23.42
CA ASP A 540 -14.43 -24.36 23.81
C ASP A 540 -15.19 -24.22 25.14
N LYS A 541 -14.94 -23.14 25.91
CA LYS A 541 -15.63 -22.85 27.17
C LYS A 541 -16.95 -22.12 26.97
N PHE A 542 -17.34 -21.84 25.72
CA PHE A 542 -18.62 -21.19 25.44
C PHE A 542 -19.78 -22.09 25.91
N PRO A 543 -20.73 -21.58 26.71
CA PRO A 543 -21.88 -22.37 27.14
C PRO A 543 -22.73 -22.72 25.90
N LEU A 544 -22.78 -24.00 25.54
CA LEU A 544 -23.71 -24.48 24.52
C LEU A 544 -25.14 -24.21 25.03
N LEU A 545 -25.92 -23.53 24.19
CA LEU A 545 -27.34 -23.22 24.44
C LEU A 545 -28.17 -24.48 24.58
#